data_AF-A0A0D6JIU7-F1
#
_entry.id   AF-A0A0D6JIU7-F1
#
_cell.length_a   1.000
_cell.length_b   1.000
_cell.length_c   1.000
_cell.angle_alpha   90.00
_cell.angle_beta   90.00
_cell.angle_gamma   90.00
#
_symmetry.space_group_name_H-M   'P 1'
#
loop_
_entity.id
_entity.type
_entity.pdbx_description
1 polymer ?
#
loop_
_entity_poly.entity_id
_entity_poly.type
_entity_poly.pdbx_seq_one_letter_code
_entity_poly.pdbx_strand_id
1 'polypeptide(L)'
;MRVVSAVVAAAVFMALMPTSAVMGAEGEARSMKSWPSPTRSAGKDEKVCKYKFPNGEKTVWVCDKSVPCCAWDEIQYVKCGTTFTGCL
;
A
#
# COMPACT_ATOMS: atom_id res chain seq x y z
N MET A 1 48.94 38.63 -10.24
CA MET A 1 47.53 38.62 -10.73
C MET A 1 46.96 37.24 -10.43
N ARG A 2 45.99 37.05 -9.51
CA ARG A 2 44.54 37.26 -9.72
C ARG A 2 44.10 36.60 -11.05
N VAL A 3 43.28 35.57 -11.16
CA VAL A 3 42.12 35.11 -10.37
C VAL A 3 41.91 33.63 -10.71
N VAL A 4 41.70 32.75 -9.72
CA VAL A 4 41.22 31.38 -9.95
C VAL A 4 39.69 31.47 -9.99
N SER A 5 39.10 31.48 -11.18
CA SER A 5 37.65 31.39 -11.36
C SER A 5 37.26 29.97 -11.75
N ALA A 6 36.82 29.23 -10.73
CA ALA A 6 36.18 27.93 -10.86
C ALA A 6 34.85 28.08 -11.61
N VAL A 7 34.74 27.44 -12.78
CA VAL A 7 33.46 27.25 -13.47
C VAL A 7 32.81 26.00 -12.86
N VAL A 8 31.88 26.23 -11.95
CA VAL A 8 31.08 25.18 -11.30
C VAL A 8 30.18 24.54 -12.35
N ALA A 9 30.47 23.28 -12.70
CA ALA A 9 29.61 22.44 -13.52
C ALA A 9 28.35 22.05 -12.72
N ALA A 10 27.31 22.88 -12.80
CA ALA A 10 26.00 22.58 -12.25
C ALA A 10 25.08 21.99 -13.33
N ALA A 11 25.14 20.68 -13.52
CA ALA A 11 24.09 19.91 -14.19
C ALA A 11 23.88 18.62 -13.37
N VAL A 12 23.45 18.82 -12.12
CA VAL A 12 23.05 17.74 -11.21
C VAL A 12 21.75 17.16 -11.75
N PHE A 13 21.87 15.96 -12.32
CA PHE A 13 20.90 14.88 -12.35
C PHE A 13 19.56 15.22 -11.68
N MET A 14 18.52 15.46 -12.50
CA MET A 14 17.15 15.35 -12.03
C MET A 14 16.91 13.89 -11.67
N ALA A 15 17.04 13.63 -10.37
CA ALA A 15 16.79 12.36 -9.74
C ALA A 15 15.42 11.84 -10.13
N LEU A 16 15.39 10.58 -10.57
CA LEU A 16 14.24 9.71 -10.55
C LEU A 16 13.57 9.85 -9.17
N MET A 17 12.41 10.51 -9.12
CA MET A 17 11.59 10.46 -7.92
C MET A 17 10.95 9.08 -7.86
N PRO A 18 11.21 8.25 -6.84
CA PRO A 18 10.38 7.09 -6.59
C PRO A 18 9.00 7.62 -6.21
N THR A 19 8.00 7.33 -7.07
CA THR A 19 6.61 7.40 -6.65
C THR A 19 6.48 6.51 -5.41
N SER A 20 6.27 7.14 -4.26
CA SER A 20 5.90 6.46 -3.03
C SER A 20 4.59 5.75 -3.27
N ALA A 21 4.67 4.50 -3.73
CA ALA A 21 3.59 3.55 -3.63
C ALA A 21 3.32 3.41 -2.14
N VAL A 22 2.33 4.15 -1.64
CA VAL A 22 1.59 3.71 -0.47
C VAL A 22 1.15 2.31 -0.83
N MET A 23 1.78 1.29 -0.22
CA MET A 23 1.46 -0.11 -0.45
C MET A 23 0.10 -0.38 0.20
N GLY A 24 -0.97 0.18 -0.39
CA GLY A 24 -2.33 -0.22 -0.10
C GLY A 24 -2.52 -1.66 -0.50
N ALA A 25 -3.39 -2.39 0.20
CA ALA A 25 -3.67 -3.75 -0.17
C ALA A 25 -4.25 -3.79 -1.58
N GLU A 26 -3.81 -4.75 -2.39
CA GLU A 26 -4.32 -4.89 -3.74
C GLU A 26 -5.83 -5.18 -3.74
N GLY A 27 -6.56 -4.53 -4.64
CA GLY A 27 -8.02 -4.67 -4.70
C GLY A 27 -8.77 -4.08 -3.52
N GLU A 28 -8.13 -3.23 -2.69
CA GLU A 28 -8.76 -2.56 -1.57
C GLU A 28 -9.95 -1.69 -2.02
N ALA A 29 -11.07 -1.86 -1.32
CA ALA A 29 -12.29 -1.06 -1.45
C ALA A 29 -12.90 -0.84 -0.07
N ARG A 30 -13.42 0.37 0.18
CA ARG A 30 -13.96 0.80 1.48
C ARG A 30 -15.38 1.34 1.36
N SER A 31 -16.22 1.13 2.37
CA SER A 31 -17.58 1.69 2.42
C SER A 31 -18.12 1.75 3.85
N MET A 32 -18.85 2.82 4.16
CA MET A 32 -19.58 2.98 5.43
C MET A 32 -20.98 2.33 5.41
N LYS A 33 -21.54 2.05 4.23
CA LYS A 33 -22.96 1.67 4.08
C LYS A 33 -23.15 0.16 3.98
N SER A 34 -22.33 -0.49 3.17
CA SER A 34 -22.45 -1.92 2.86
C SER A 34 -21.06 -2.53 2.67
N TRP A 35 -20.98 -3.86 2.57
CA TRP A 35 -19.72 -4.49 2.17
C TRP A 35 -19.38 -4.08 0.73
N PRO A 36 -18.26 -3.38 0.50
CA PRO A 36 -17.87 -3.03 -0.85
C PRO A 36 -17.44 -4.30 -1.61
N SER A 37 -17.63 -4.29 -2.92
CA SER A 37 -16.97 -5.25 -3.79
C SER A 37 -15.49 -4.88 -3.90
N PRO A 38 -14.56 -5.85 -3.92
CA PRO A 38 -13.15 -5.56 -4.15
C PRO A 38 -12.98 -4.90 -5.53
N THR A 39 -12.00 -4.01 -5.63
CA THR A 39 -11.72 -3.24 -6.85
C THR A 39 -11.33 -4.14 -8.02
N ARG A 40 -10.87 -5.37 -7.73
CA ARG A 40 -10.72 -6.46 -8.69
C ARG A 40 -11.22 -7.77 -8.10
N SER A 41 -11.63 -8.69 -8.96
CA SER A 41 -11.93 -10.06 -8.55
C SER A 41 -10.65 -10.78 -8.08
N ALA A 42 -10.79 -11.62 -7.07
CA ALA A 42 -9.72 -12.52 -6.65
C ALA A 42 -9.49 -13.60 -7.71
N GLY A 43 -8.22 -13.87 -8.01
CA GLY A 43 -7.75 -14.94 -8.88
C GLY A 43 -7.79 -16.32 -8.23
N LYS A 44 -7.28 -17.33 -8.94
CA LYS A 44 -7.35 -18.75 -8.54
C LYS A 44 -6.63 -19.04 -7.21
N ASP A 45 -5.55 -18.32 -6.93
CA ASP A 45 -4.68 -18.50 -5.76
C ASP A 45 -4.81 -17.38 -4.73
N GLU A 46 -5.83 -16.54 -4.89
CA GLU A 46 -6.10 -15.39 -4.03
C GLU A 46 -7.40 -15.56 -3.24
N LYS A 47 -7.52 -14.82 -2.14
CA LYS A 47 -8.70 -14.74 -1.30
C LYS A 47 -9.10 -13.29 -1.10
N VAL A 48 -10.39 -13.10 -0.87
CA VAL A 48 -10.95 -11.82 -0.49
C VAL A 48 -10.93 -11.70 1.03
N CYS A 49 -10.13 -10.77 1.53
CA CYS A 49 -10.11 -10.37 2.92
C CYS A 49 -11.22 -9.34 3.18
N LYS A 50 -11.86 -9.44 4.35
CA LYS A 50 -12.94 -8.53 4.75
C LYS A 50 -12.74 -8.13 6.21
N TYR A 51 -12.86 -6.84 6.50
CA TYR A 51 -12.73 -6.33 7.86
C TYR A 51 -13.67 -5.16 8.10
N LYS A 52 -14.22 -5.07 9.31
CA LYS A 52 -15.07 -3.97 9.75
C LYS A 52 -14.35 -3.26 10.89
N PHE A 53 -13.92 -2.03 10.64
CA PHE A 53 -13.28 -1.19 11.64
C PHE A 53 -14.26 -0.78 12.76
N PRO A 54 -13.76 -0.43 13.96
CA PRO A 54 -14.57 0.02 15.10
C PRO A 54 -15.46 1.24 14.78
N ASN A 55 -15.02 2.11 13.86
CA ASN A 55 -15.80 3.25 13.39
C ASN A 55 -16.96 2.88 12.44
N GLY A 56 -17.13 1.59 12.13
CA GLY A 56 -18.16 1.08 11.25
C GLY A 56 -17.75 0.97 9.78
N GLU A 57 -16.58 1.45 9.38
CA GLU A 57 -16.06 1.32 8.02
C GLU A 57 -15.82 -0.15 7.67
N LYS A 58 -16.35 -0.58 6.53
CA LYS A 58 -16.18 -1.93 5.99
C LYS A 58 -15.18 -1.88 4.84
N THR A 59 -14.11 -2.64 4.97
CA THR A 59 -13.03 -2.71 4.00
C THR A 59 -12.86 -4.12 3.48
N VAL A 60 -12.66 -4.24 2.17
CA VAL A 60 -12.44 -5.49 1.47
C VAL A 60 -11.21 -5.35 0.61
N TRP A 61 -10.32 -6.34 0.63
CA TRP A 61 -9.10 -6.36 -0.18
C TRP A 61 -8.79 -7.79 -0.61
N VAL A 62 -7.84 -7.94 -1.53
CA VAL A 62 -7.44 -9.25 -2.05
C VAL A 62 -6.02 -9.55 -1.58
N CYS A 63 -5.78 -10.80 -1.18
CA CYS A 63 -4.45 -11.30 -0.82
C CYS A 63 -4.26 -12.72 -1.37
N ASP A 64 -3.02 -13.18 -1.48
CA ASP A 64 -2.74 -14.59 -1.68
C ASP A 64 -3.38 -15.45 -0.59
N LYS A 65 -3.83 -16.65 -0.97
CA LYS A 65 -4.41 -17.60 -0.01
C LYS A 65 -3.42 -18.00 1.09
N SER A 66 -2.13 -18.05 0.75
CA SER A 66 -1.02 -18.45 1.62
C SER A 66 -0.67 -17.43 2.70
N VAL A 67 -1.05 -16.16 2.55
CA VAL A 67 -0.68 -15.09 3.50
C VAL A 67 -1.87 -14.66 4.37
N PRO A 68 -1.67 -14.19 5.61
CA PRO A 68 -2.77 -13.73 6.46
C PRO A 68 -3.34 -12.38 6.00
N CYS A 69 -4.62 -12.15 6.27
CA CYS A 69 -5.28 -10.86 6.12
C CYS A 69 -5.02 -10.04 7.39
N CYS A 70 -4.48 -8.83 7.26
CA CYS A 70 -4.09 -8.00 8.40
C CYS A 70 -4.88 -6.69 8.41
N ALA A 71 -5.31 -6.28 9.59
CA ALA A 71 -5.99 -5.00 9.82
C ALA A 71 -5.43 -4.34 11.09
N TRP A 72 -5.24 -3.02 11.01
CA TRP A 72 -4.85 -2.15 12.12
C TRP A 72 -5.94 -1.13 12.38
N ASP A 73 -6.58 -1.25 13.53
CA ASP A 73 -7.69 -0.38 13.93
C ASP A 73 -7.26 1.07 14.18
N GLU A 74 -6.11 1.26 14.82
CA GLU A 74 -5.59 2.57 15.23
C GLU A 74 -5.39 3.53 14.06
N ILE A 75 -4.99 2.99 12.91
CA ILE A 75 -4.69 3.75 11.68
C ILE A 75 -5.63 3.40 10.52
N GLN A 76 -6.69 2.64 10.79
CA GLN A 76 -7.63 2.13 9.78
C GLN A 76 -6.96 1.58 8.52
N TYR A 77 -5.96 0.72 8.73
CA TYR A 77 -5.11 0.22 7.66
C TYR A 77 -5.32 -1.27 7.47
N VAL A 78 -5.32 -1.73 6.22
CA VAL A 78 -5.39 -3.15 5.89
C VAL A 78 -4.22 -3.51 5.00
N LYS A 79 -3.73 -4.74 5.13
CA LYS A 79 -2.68 -5.27 4.27
C LYS A 79 -2.71 -6.79 4.18
N CYS A 80 -2.00 -7.31 3.18
CA CYS A 80 -1.61 -8.69 3.15
C CYS A 80 -0.36 -8.86 4.04
N GLY A 81 -0.37 -9.86 4.92
CA GLY A 81 0.80 -10.21 5.70
C GLY A 81 1.83 -10.95 4.85
N THR A 82 2.88 -11.43 5.51
CA THR A 82 3.85 -12.36 4.90
C THR A 82 3.75 -13.73 5.57
N THR A 83 4.18 -14.77 4.89
CA THR A 83 4.20 -16.15 5.42
C THR A 83 5.18 -16.32 6.58
N PHE A 84 6.21 -15.47 6.68
CA PHE A 84 7.28 -15.60 7.67
C PHE A 84 7.05 -14.77 8.94
N THR A 85 6.61 -13.51 8.79
CA THR A 85 6.48 -12.57 9.92
C THR A 85 5.02 -12.25 10.26
N GLY A 86 4.06 -12.76 9.49
CA GLY A 86 2.63 -12.48 9.69
C GLY A 86 2.26 -11.03 9.36
N CYS A 87 1.40 -10.43 10.18
CA CYS A 87 0.99 -9.04 10.06
C CYS A 87 2.12 -8.11 10.54
N LEU A 88 2.78 -7.47 9.57
CA LEU A 88 3.91 -6.54 9.78
C LEU A 88 3.49 -5.10 10.05
#